data_AF-E6LKZ0-F1
#
_entry.id   AF-E6LKZ0-F1
#
_cell.length_a   1.000
_cell.length_b   1.000
_cell.length_c   1.000
_cell.angle_alpha   90.00
_cell.angle_beta   90.00
_cell.angle_gamma   90.00
#
_symmetry.space_group_name_H-M   'P 1'
#
loop_
_entity.id
_entity.type
_entity.pdbx_description
1 polymer ?
#
loop_
_entity_poly.entity_id
_entity_poly.type
_entity_poly.pdbx_seq_one_letter_code
_entity_poly.pdbx_strand_id
1 'polypeptide(L)'
;MCIVKITVNIEQRQKMESYMHKKINVAILLISICLVFIFIYVEHTNSKRKENALRYYNQIIPIITLADVLDADLEYSDNYGNKGILKGRKGNLTRRVSDDIMDYITKQNNHMYEYRIIESESILKYIGNFNNNMKNIRISRSDMKDGCIVKKTISEGEGLGEFHECNDLSALIDYMSSKTADGEYFIEVLDVIGVNGSDILGRIVYILGDGTEKVMYENDTLNLAMLFKDNSR
;
A
#
# COMPACT_ATOMS: atom_id res chain seq x y z
N MET A 1 40.85 -33.51 70.17
CA MET A 1 40.71 -34.02 68.78
C MET A 1 39.33 -33.78 68.16
N CYS A 2 38.22 -33.83 68.91
CA CYS A 2 36.87 -33.58 68.36
C CYS A 2 36.59 -32.14 67.89
N ILE A 3 37.00 -31.12 68.65
CA ILE A 3 36.68 -29.71 68.33
C ILE A 3 37.31 -29.27 67.01
N VAL A 4 38.58 -29.61 66.76
CA VAL A 4 39.29 -29.28 65.51
C VAL A 4 38.61 -29.90 64.28
N LYS A 5 38.09 -31.13 64.40
CA LYS A 5 37.34 -31.80 63.32
C LYS A 5 36.02 -31.10 63.01
N ILE A 6 35.34 -30.56 64.02
CA ILE A 6 34.07 -29.84 63.86
C ILE A 6 34.31 -28.50 63.14
N THR A 7 35.32 -27.74 63.56
CA THR A 7 35.64 -26.44 62.93
C THR A 7 36.04 -26.58 61.47
N VAL A 8 36.88 -27.56 61.13
CA VAL A 8 37.28 -27.85 59.74
C VAL A 8 36.06 -28.21 58.88
N ASN A 9 35.09 -28.98 59.41
CA ASN A 9 33.88 -29.37 58.69
C ASN A 9 32.95 -28.17 58.43
N ILE A 10 32.85 -27.24 59.37
CA ILE A 10 32.07 -25.99 59.22
C ILE A 10 32.69 -25.11 58.13
N GLU A 11 34.01 -24.90 58.15
CA GLU A 11 34.71 -24.10 57.13
C GLU A 11 34.57 -24.70 55.72
N GLN A 12 34.68 -26.03 55.60
CA GLN A 12 34.48 -26.73 54.33
C GLN A 12 33.04 -26.54 53.80
N ARG A 13 32.04 -26.62 54.69
CA ARG A 13 30.64 -26.41 54.33
C ARG A 13 30.37 -24.97 53.90
N GLN A 14 30.90 -23.97 54.60
CA GLN A 14 30.78 -22.55 54.22
C GLN A 14 31.46 -22.24 52.87
N LYS A 15 32.63 -22.84 52.60
CA LYS A 15 33.28 -22.72 51.28
C LYS A 15 32.42 -23.35 50.18
N MET A 16 31.80 -24.49 50.45
CA MET A 16 30.90 -25.16 49.50
C MET A 16 29.66 -24.30 49.21
N GLU A 17 29.01 -23.77 50.24
CA GLU A 17 27.85 -22.87 50.10
C GLU A 17 28.21 -21.61 49.31
N SER A 18 29.35 -20.97 49.60
CA SER A 18 29.86 -19.82 48.84
C SER A 18 30.13 -20.15 47.37
N TYR A 19 30.72 -21.33 47.10
CA TYR A 19 30.98 -21.81 45.75
C TYR A 19 29.68 -22.06 44.97
N MET A 20 28.71 -22.71 45.60
CA MET A 20 27.40 -22.98 45.02
C MET A 20 26.63 -21.68 44.75
N HIS A 21 26.65 -20.73 45.67
CA HIS A 21 26.03 -19.40 45.49
C HIS A 21 26.66 -18.64 44.30
N LYS A 22 27.99 -18.67 44.14
CA LYS A 22 28.65 -18.06 42.97
C LYS A 22 28.21 -18.72 41.67
N LYS A 23 28.13 -20.06 41.61
CA LYS A 23 27.64 -20.77 40.43
C LYS A 23 26.20 -20.44 40.08
N ILE A 24 25.32 -20.36 41.08
CA ILE A 24 23.91 -19.98 40.91
C ILE A 24 23.82 -18.54 40.37
N ASN A 25 24.56 -17.59 40.93
CA ASN A 25 24.58 -16.21 40.43
C ASN A 25 25.08 -16.11 38.99
N VAL A 26 26.12 -16.88 38.63
CA VAL A 26 26.61 -16.94 37.24
C VAL A 26 25.54 -17.53 36.31
N ALA A 27 24.84 -18.59 36.72
CA ALA A 27 23.75 -19.18 35.94
C ALA A 27 22.58 -18.19 35.75
N ILE A 28 22.18 -17.48 36.81
CA ILE A 28 21.14 -16.44 36.74
C ILE A 28 21.55 -15.32 35.78
N LEU A 29 22.81 -14.85 35.86
CA LEU A 29 23.33 -13.83 34.96
C LEU A 29 23.27 -14.29 33.49
N LEU A 30 23.68 -15.53 33.22
CA LEU A 30 23.61 -16.10 31.87
C LEU A 30 22.18 -16.22 31.36
N ILE A 31 21.25 -16.70 32.20
CA ILE A 31 19.81 -16.76 31.84
C ILE A 31 19.26 -15.36 31.56
N SER A 32 19.59 -14.38 32.40
CA SER A 32 19.17 -12.99 32.21
C SER A 32 19.67 -12.43 30.87
N ILE A 33 20.94 -12.69 30.53
CA ILE A 33 21.52 -12.29 29.24
C ILE A 33 20.79 -12.98 28.08
N CYS A 34 20.52 -14.29 28.17
CA CYS A 34 19.77 -15.03 27.16
C CYS A 34 18.36 -14.47 26.95
N LEU A 35 17.66 -14.09 28.02
CA LEU A 35 16.32 -13.49 27.93
C LEU A 35 16.33 -12.16 27.18
N VAL A 36 17.34 -11.31 27.42
CA VAL A 36 17.51 -10.05 26.67
C VAL A 36 17.73 -10.32 25.19
N PHE A 37 18.57 -11.31 24.83
CA PHE A 37 18.77 -11.68 23.43
C PHE A 37 17.50 -12.23 22.76
N ILE A 38 16.72 -13.05 23.48
CA ILE A 38 15.42 -13.55 22.99
C ILE A 38 14.47 -12.38 22.74
N PHE A 39 14.40 -11.43 23.68
CA PHE A 39 13.55 -10.25 23.53
C PHE A 39 13.93 -9.42 22.30
N ILE A 40 15.23 -9.10 22.14
CA ILE A 40 15.74 -8.37 20.97
C ILE A 40 15.42 -9.12 19.67
N TYR A 41 15.59 -10.44 19.65
CA TYR A 41 15.28 -11.26 18.49
C TYR A 41 13.78 -11.20 18.13
N VAL A 42 12.90 -11.31 19.12
CA VAL A 42 11.44 -11.20 18.92
C VAL A 42 11.07 -9.81 18.42
N GLU A 43 11.64 -8.74 18.99
CA GLU A 43 11.40 -7.37 18.55
C GLU A 43 11.89 -7.13 17.11
N HIS A 44 13.09 -7.58 16.79
CA HIS A 44 13.66 -7.47 15.45
C HIS A 44 12.80 -8.22 14.41
N THR A 45 12.40 -9.46 14.69
CA THR A 45 11.55 -10.24 13.78
C THR A 45 10.17 -9.60 13.60
N ASN A 46 9.58 -9.04 14.67
CA ASN A 46 8.31 -8.30 14.59
C ASN A 46 8.45 -7.04 13.73
N SER A 47 9.52 -6.27 13.92
CA SER A 47 9.81 -5.07 13.15
C SER A 47 9.92 -5.39 11.65
N LYS A 48 10.71 -6.42 11.30
CA LYS A 48 10.87 -6.88 9.92
C LYS A 48 9.55 -7.32 9.27
N ARG A 49 8.66 -7.98 10.03
CA ARG A 49 7.32 -8.33 9.52
C ARG A 49 6.49 -7.08 9.22
N LYS A 50 6.49 -6.08 10.10
CA LYS A 50 5.76 -4.82 9.86
C LYS A 50 6.31 -4.08 8.64
N GLU A 51 7.63 -4.03 8.48
CA GLU A 51 8.28 -3.44 7.31
C GLU A 51 7.90 -4.16 6.01
N ASN A 52 7.94 -5.50 6.00
CA ASN A 52 7.50 -6.29 4.86
C ASN A 52 6.03 -6.05 4.52
N ALA A 53 5.17 -5.99 5.54
CA ALA A 53 3.74 -5.73 5.38
C ALA A 53 3.48 -4.35 4.78
N LEU A 54 4.21 -3.32 5.22
CA LEU A 54 4.11 -1.97 4.66
C LEU A 54 4.57 -1.93 3.20
N ARG A 55 5.70 -2.56 2.88
CA ARG A 55 6.17 -2.64 1.49
C ARG A 55 5.15 -3.34 0.59
N TYR A 56 4.60 -4.45 1.06
CA TYR A 56 3.56 -5.18 0.33
C TYR A 56 2.28 -4.35 0.17
N TYR A 57 1.85 -3.65 1.23
CA TYR A 57 0.69 -2.77 1.18
C TYR A 57 0.84 -1.72 0.08
N ASN A 58 1.99 -1.06 -0.01
CA ASN A 58 2.26 -0.08 -1.06
C ASN A 58 2.27 -0.69 -2.48
N GLN A 59 2.65 -1.97 -2.61
CA GLN A 59 2.61 -2.68 -3.89
C GLN A 59 1.20 -3.11 -4.28
N ILE A 60 0.34 -3.42 -3.30
CA ILE A 60 -0.98 -3.98 -3.55
C ILE A 60 -2.07 -2.91 -3.69
N ILE A 61 -1.88 -1.70 -3.13
CA ILE A 61 -2.83 -0.58 -3.26
C ILE A 61 -3.23 -0.32 -4.72
N PRO A 62 -2.29 -0.16 -5.68
CA PRO A 62 -2.66 0.07 -7.07
C PRO A 62 -3.59 -1.01 -7.63
N ILE A 63 -3.33 -2.26 -7.28
CA ILE A 63 -4.08 -3.43 -7.74
C ILE A 63 -5.49 -3.45 -7.16
N ILE A 64 -5.65 -3.26 -5.85
CA ILE A 64 -6.98 -3.30 -5.20
C ILE A 64 -7.84 -2.12 -5.64
N THR A 65 -7.27 -0.92 -5.73
CA THR A 65 -7.99 0.28 -6.15
C THR A 65 -8.40 0.18 -7.62
N LEU A 66 -7.51 -0.33 -8.49
CA LEU A 66 -7.87 -0.62 -9.88
C LEU A 66 -8.99 -1.66 -9.98
N ALA A 67 -8.94 -2.72 -9.18
CA ALA A 67 -10.00 -3.72 -9.16
C ALA A 67 -11.36 -3.09 -8.79
N ASP A 68 -11.39 -2.20 -7.80
CA ASP A 68 -12.60 -1.51 -7.37
C ASP A 68 -13.15 -0.56 -8.47
N VAL A 69 -12.30 0.29 -9.07
CA VAL A 69 -12.76 1.24 -10.11
C VAL A 69 -13.13 0.58 -11.44
N LEU A 70 -12.50 -0.56 -11.75
CA LEU A 70 -12.79 -1.36 -12.94
C LEU A 70 -13.92 -2.37 -12.71
N ASP A 71 -14.45 -2.47 -11.49
CA ASP A 71 -15.44 -3.49 -11.08
C ASP A 71 -14.95 -4.92 -11.42
N ALA A 72 -13.65 -5.17 -11.21
CA ALA A 72 -12.98 -6.41 -11.55
C ALA A 72 -12.87 -7.35 -10.34
N ASP A 73 -12.88 -8.64 -10.63
CA ASP A 73 -12.61 -9.67 -9.63
C ASP A 73 -11.10 -9.78 -9.37
N LEU A 74 -10.73 -10.17 -8.14
CA LEU A 74 -9.35 -10.49 -7.78
C LEU A 74 -9.20 -12.00 -7.62
N GLU A 75 -8.18 -12.58 -8.26
CA GLU A 75 -7.64 -13.87 -7.88
C GLU A 75 -6.68 -13.67 -6.71
N TYR A 76 -6.75 -14.57 -5.72
CA TYR A 76 -5.75 -14.66 -4.67
C TYR A 76 -5.12 -16.05 -4.63
N SER A 77 -3.85 -16.12 -4.28
CA SER A 77 -3.12 -17.38 -4.11
C SER A 77 -1.98 -17.28 -3.11
N ASP A 78 -1.56 -18.41 -2.53
CA ASP A 78 -0.34 -18.51 -1.74
C ASP A 78 0.50 -19.74 -2.11
N ASN A 79 1.70 -19.82 -1.52
CA ASN A 79 2.64 -20.93 -1.71
C ASN A 79 2.24 -22.23 -0.96
N TYR A 80 1.10 -22.23 -0.27
CA TYR A 80 0.55 -23.39 0.45
C TYR A 80 -0.63 -24.03 -0.30
N GLY A 81 -0.97 -23.50 -1.48
CA GLY A 81 -2.02 -24.01 -2.35
C GLY A 81 -3.41 -23.43 -2.04
N ASN A 82 -3.53 -22.47 -1.12
CA ASN A 82 -4.78 -21.74 -0.94
C ASN A 82 -4.93 -20.77 -2.11
N LYS A 83 -6.09 -20.83 -2.77
CA LYS A 83 -6.43 -19.92 -3.85
C LYS A 83 -7.94 -19.71 -3.94
N GLY A 84 -8.35 -18.61 -4.53
CA GLY A 84 -9.75 -18.32 -4.74
C GLY A 84 -9.98 -17.01 -5.48
N ILE A 85 -11.25 -16.61 -5.54
CA ILE A 85 -11.67 -15.41 -6.24
C ILE A 85 -12.45 -14.53 -5.27
N LEU A 86 -12.04 -13.27 -5.14
CA LEU A 86 -12.81 -12.22 -4.49
C LEU A 86 -13.60 -11.47 -5.57
N LYS A 87 -14.91 -11.36 -5.35
CA LYS A 87 -15.79 -10.66 -6.29
C LYS A 87 -15.75 -9.16 -6.04
N GLY A 88 -15.36 -8.38 -7.05
CA GLY A 88 -15.20 -6.91 -6.93
C GLY A 88 -16.50 -6.24 -6.49
N ARG A 89 -17.56 -6.38 -7.28
CA ARG A 89 -18.89 -5.78 -7.02
C ARG A 89 -19.55 -6.12 -5.67
N LYS A 90 -19.10 -7.18 -4.99
CA LYS A 90 -19.76 -7.72 -3.78
C LYS A 90 -18.87 -7.68 -2.54
N GLY A 91 -17.56 -7.48 -2.72
CA GLY A 91 -16.58 -7.52 -1.65
C GLY A 91 -16.06 -6.14 -1.32
N ASN A 92 -15.78 -5.87 -0.06
CA ASN A 92 -14.91 -4.77 0.31
C ASN A 92 -13.47 -5.27 0.12
N LEU A 93 -12.94 -5.15 -1.10
CA LEU A 93 -11.63 -5.69 -1.49
C LEU A 93 -10.52 -5.11 -0.62
N THR A 94 -10.53 -3.79 -0.41
CA THR A 94 -9.59 -3.10 0.49
C THR A 94 -9.60 -3.71 1.88
N ARG A 95 -10.77 -3.83 2.52
CA ARG A 95 -10.88 -4.40 3.87
C ARG A 95 -10.38 -5.83 3.89
N ARG A 96 -10.72 -6.66 2.90
CA ARG A 96 -10.28 -8.05 2.86
C ARG A 96 -8.74 -8.16 2.80
N VAL A 97 -8.10 -7.37 1.94
CA VAL A 97 -6.64 -7.33 1.84
C VAL A 97 -6.00 -6.75 3.10
N SER A 98 -6.58 -5.70 3.70
CA SER A 98 -6.12 -5.15 4.97
C SER A 98 -6.19 -6.16 6.13
N ASP A 99 -7.27 -6.95 6.20
CA ASP A 99 -7.44 -8.00 7.20
C ASP A 99 -6.33 -9.06 7.05
N ASP A 100 -6.05 -9.51 5.82
CA ASP A 100 -4.99 -10.50 5.58
C ASP A 100 -3.58 -9.95 5.91
N ILE A 101 -3.34 -8.66 5.63
CA ILE A 101 -2.09 -7.97 6.03
C ILE A 101 -2.00 -7.89 7.57
N MET A 102 -3.12 -7.63 8.25
CA MET A 102 -3.18 -7.59 9.72
C MET A 102 -2.91 -8.97 10.32
N ASP A 103 -3.49 -10.02 9.75
CA ASP A 103 -3.24 -11.41 10.17
C ASP A 103 -1.76 -11.77 10.03
N TYR A 104 -1.11 -11.30 8.96
CA TYR A 104 0.34 -11.41 8.80
C TYR A 104 1.11 -10.61 9.87
N ILE A 105 0.75 -9.35 10.14
CA ILE A 105 1.44 -8.54 11.16
C ILE A 105 1.31 -9.15 12.56
N THR A 106 0.13 -9.67 12.89
CA THR A 106 -0.21 -10.23 14.20
C THR A 106 0.20 -11.70 14.37
N LYS A 107 0.83 -12.30 13.37
CA LYS A 107 1.27 -13.72 13.33
C LYS A 107 0.12 -14.73 13.39
N GLN A 108 -1.10 -14.32 13.07
CA GLN A 108 -2.22 -15.24 12.85
C GLN A 108 -2.03 -16.01 11.53
N ASN A 109 -1.41 -15.35 10.54
CA ASN A 109 -0.92 -15.99 9.33
C ASN A 109 0.61 -15.76 9.18
N ASN A 110 1.35 -16.78 8.72
CA ASN A 110 2.79 -16.70 8.50
C ASN A 110 3.19 -16.26 7.09
N HIS A 111 2.22 -16.12 6.18
CA HIS A 111 2.43 -15.68 4.81
C HIS A 111 1.43 -14.60 4.42
N MET A 112 1.69 -13.98 3.27
CA MET A 112 0.79 -13.02 2.62
C MET A 112 0.27 -13.67 1.35
N TYR A 113 -0.97 -13.37 0.98
CA TYR A 113 -1.51 -13.76 -0.33
C TYR A 113 -0.87 -12.93 -1.43
N GLU A 114 -0.80 -13.47 -2.64
CA GLU A 114 -0.65 -12.68 -3.87
C GLU A 114 -2.03 -12.38 -4.42
N TYR A 115 -2.26 -11.13 -4.86
CA TYR A 115 -3.50 -10.72 -5.50
C TYR A 115 -3.23 -10.29 -6.94
N ARG A 116 -4.13 -10.68 -7.85
CA ARG A 116 -4.08 -10.31 -9.27
C ARG A 116 -5.49 -10.01 -9.77
N ILE A 117 -5.62 -8.96 -10.58
CA ILE A 117 -6.88 -8.65 -11.25
C ILE A 117 -7.17 -9.73 -12.30
N ILE A 118 -8.39 -10.22 -12.32
CA ILE A 118 -8.86 -11.13 -13.36
C ILE A 118 -9.26 -10.29 -14.59
N GLU A 119 -8.53 -10.48 -15.68
CA GLU A 119 -8.78 -9.77 -16.93
C GLU A 119 -10.14 -10.12 -17.54
N SER A 120 -10.78 -9.11 -18.13
CA SER A 120 -12.05 -9.25 -18.86
C SER A 120 -12.08 -8.30 -20.05
N GLU A 121 -12.92 -8.59 -21.05
CA GLU A 121 -13.07 -7.72 -22.24
C GLU A 121 -13.49 -6.28 -21.86
N SER A 122 -14.24 -6.11 -20.78
CA SER A 122 -14.61 -4.79 -20.27
C SER A 122 -13.43 -3.94 -19.80
N ILE A 123 -12.35 -4.56 -19.30
CA ILE A 123 -11.17 -3.84 -18.79
C ILE A 123 -10.46 -3.11 -19.94
N LEU A 124 -10.32 -3.73 -21.12
CA LEU A 124 -9.73 -3.07 -22.28
C LEU A 124 -10.52 -1.83 -22.71
N LYS A 125 -11.85 -1.89 -22.62
CA LYS A 125 -12.71 -0.72 -22.87
C LYS A 125 -12.47 0.39 -21.85
N TYR A 126 -12.34 0.05 -20.57
CA TYR A 126 -12.04 1.02 -19.51
C TYR A 126 -10.65 1.65 -19.69
N ILE A 127 -9.64 0.89 -20.09
CA ILE A 127 -8.32 1.41 -20.42
C ILE A 127 -8.39 2.40 -21.59
N GLY A 128 -9.15 2.08 -22.63
CA GLY A 128 -9.39 3.00 -23.74
C GLY A 128 -10.04 4.32 -23.29
N ASN A 129 -11.03 4.24 -22.40
CA ASN A 129 -11.66 5.42 -21.80
C ASN A 129 -10.65 6.24 -20.98
N PHE A 130 -9.83 5.58 -20.16
CA PHE A 130 -8.76 6.21 -19.38
C PHE A 130 -7.80 6.99 -20.26
N ASN A 131 -7.25 6.35 -21.30
CA ASN A 131 -6.34 6.99 -22.25
C ASN A 131 -6.97 8.22 -22.92
N ASN A 132 -8.23 8.09 -23.37
CA ASN A 132 -8.96 9.20 -23.99
C ASN A 132 -9.18 10.35 -23.02
N ASN A 133 -9.55 10.07 -21.77
CA ASN A 133 -9.80 11.07 -20.75
C ASN A 133 -8.50 11.80 -20.36
N MET A 134 -7.41 11.08 -20.13
CA MET A 134 -6.10 11.68 -19.82
C MET A 134 -5.63 12.65 -20.93
N LYS A 135 -5.88 12.29 -22.20
CA LYS A 135 -5.52 13.13 -23.36
C LYS A 135 -6.42 14.34 -23.56
N ASN A 136 -7.72 14.21 -23.31
CA ASN A 136 -8.72 15.17 -23.78
C ASN A 136 -9.41 15.98 -22.68
N ILE A 137 -9.33 15.55 -21.42
CA ILE A 137 -9.86 16.36 -20.32
C ILE A 137 -8.92 17.53 -20.06
N ARG A 138 -9.51 18.70 -19.83
CA ARG A 138 -8.82 19.91 -19.38
C ARG A 138 -9.46 20.44 -18.11
N ILE A 139 -8.62 20.86 -17.18
CA ILE A 139 -9.04 21.45 -15.91
C ILE A 139 -8.46 22.86 -15.81
N SER A 140 -9.28 23.76 -15.28
CA SER A 140 -8.93 25.17 -15.12
C SER A 140 -9.71 25.79 -13.97
N ARG A 141 -9.28 26.98 -13.52
CA ARG A 141 -10.03 27.73 -12.49
C ARG A 141 -11.33 28.28 -13.06
N SER A 142 -12.43 28.06 -12.33
CA SER A 142 -13.77 28.53 -12.68
C SER A 142 -13.99 30.03 -12.40
N ASP A 143 -13.15 30.65 -11.57
CA ASP A 143 -13.26 32.05 -11.14
C ASP A 143 -12.50 33.06 -12.02
N MET A 144 -11.81 32.58 -13.06
CA MET A 144 -11.04 33.42 -13.98
C MET A 144 -11.89 33.91 -15.16
N LYS A 145 -11.67 35.17 -15.59
CA LYS A 145 -12.34 35.74 -16.77
C LYS A 145 -11.90 35.02 -18.05
N ASP A 146 -12.84 34.87 -18.99
CA ASP A 146 -12.59 34.31 -20.33
C ASP A 146 -11.38 34.97 -21.00
N GLY A 147 -10.45 34.15 -21.50
CA GLY A 147 -9.19 34.58 -22.10
C GLY A 147 -7.95 34.50 -21.19
N CYS A 148 -8.12 34.38 -19.87
CA CYS A 148 -7.02 34.14 -18.91
C CYS A 148 -6.96 32.69 -18.40
N ILE A 149 -7.86 31.83 -18.88
CA ILE A 149 -8.04 30.46 -18.42
C ILE A 149 -6.93 29.57 -19.01
N VAL A 150 -5.91 29.27 -18.21
CA VAL A 150 -4.92 28.24 -18.55
C VAL A 150 -5.56 26.87 -18.34
N LYS A 151 -5.80 26.15 -19.44
CA LYS A 151 -6.37 24.81 -19.46
C LYS A 151 -5.23 23.80 -19.50
N LYS A 152 -5.12 22.96 -18.48
CA LYS A 152 -4.12 21.89 -18.42
C LYS A 152 -4.78 20.53 -18.60
N THR A 153 -4.05 19.61 -19.25
CA THR A 153 -4.33 18.18 -19.15
C THR A 153 -4.25 17.72 -17.69
N ILE A 154 -4.77 16.53 -17.41
CA ILE A 154 -4.63 15.92 -16.08
C ILE A 154 -3.14 15.76 -15.74
N SER A 155 -2.35 15.13 -16.61
CA SER A 155 -0.92 14.89 -16.33
C SER A 155 -0.11 16.18 -16.10
N GLU A 156 -0.39 17.26 -16.82
CA GLU A 156 0.24 18.56 -16.58
C GLU A 156 -0.21 19.23 -15.27
N GLY A 157 -1.48 19.08 -14.90
CA GLY A 157 -2.04 19.63 -13.66
C GLY A 157 -1.51 18.91 -12.44
N GLU A 158 -1.48 17.58 -12.50
CA GLU A 158 -1.11 16.65 -11.44
C GLU A 158 0.40 16.36 -11.37
N GLY A 159 1.20 16.90 -12.29
CA GLY A 159 2.66 16.70 -12.28
C GLY A 159 3.11 15.26 -12.61
N LEU A 160 2.35 14.54 -13.45
CA LEU A 160 2.62 13.12 -13.80
C LEU A 160 3.64 12.96 -14.94
N GLY A 161 4.19 14.05 -15.45
CA GLY A 161 5.05 14.05 -16.64
C GLY A 161 4.27 13.94 -17.94
N GLU A 162 4.94 13.54 -19.02
CA GLU A 162 4.29 13.31 -20.32
C GLU A 162 3.41 12.07 -20.26
N PHE A 163 2.14 12.20 -20.66
CA PHE A 163 1.22 11.08 -20.69
C PHE A 163 1.53 10.12 -21.84
N HIS A 164 1.62 8.83 -21.53
CA HIS A 164 1.71 7.75 -22.51
C HIS A 164 0.55 6.78 -22.32
N GLU A 165 0.00 6.29 -23.43
CA GLU A 165 -1.15 5.38 -23.39
C GLU A 165 -0.80 4.02 -22.79
N CYS A 166 -1.71 3.50 -21.98
CA CYS A 166 -1.66 2.14 -21.50
C CYS A 166 -2.31 1.22 -22.56
N ASN A 167 -1.57 0.24 -23.07
CA ASN A 167 -2.09 -0.66 -24.11
C ASN A 167 -2.82 -1.90 -23.55
N ASP A 168 -2.58 -2.21 -22.28
CA ASP A 168 -3.14 -3.36 -21.57
C ASP A 168 -3.18 -3.10 -20.06
N LEU A 169 -3.69 -4.07 -19.30
CA LEU A 169 -3.82 -3.98 -17.86
C LEU A 169 -2.46 -3.88 -17.15
N SER A 170 -1.42 -4.56 -17.65
CA SER A 170 -0.08 -4.49 -17.06
C SER A 170 0.47 -3.07 -17.17
N ALA A 171 0.38 -2.47 -18.35
CA ALA A 171 0.81 -1.10 -18.58
C ALA A 171 0.02 -0.09 -17.73
N LEU A 172 -1.28 -0.33 -17.50
CA LEU A 172 -2.09 0.49 -16.60
C LEU A 172 -1.66 0.34 -15.15
N ILE A 173 -1.40 -0.88 -14.67
CA ILE A 173 -0.90 -1.13 -13.30
C ILE A 173 0.46 -0.46 -13.12
N ASP A 174 1.37 -0.57 -14.10
CA ASP A 174 2.69 0.06 -14.06
C ASP A 174 2.58 1.59 -14.04
N TYR A 175 1.66 2.16 -14.83
CA TYR A 175 1.37 3.59 -14.80
C TYR A 175 0.86 4.03 -13.42
N MET A 176 -0.13 3.34 -12.86
CA MET A 176 -0.70 3.64 -11.54
C MET A 176 0.28 3.44 -10.38
N SER A 177 1.25 2.54 -10.55
CA SER A 177 2.31 2.25 -9.59
C SER A 177 3.53 3.16 -9.74
N SER A 178 3.56 4.00 -10.77
CA SER A 178 4.60 5.01 -10.96
C SER A 178 4.46 6.13 -9.93
N LYS A 179 5.53 6.90 -9.74
CA LYS A 179 5.62 7.93 -8.72
C LYS A 179 5.92 9.30 -9.31
N THR A 180 5.35 10.32 -8.70
CA THR A 180 5.73 11.72 -8.96
C THR A 180 7.15 11.99 -8.47
N ALA A 181 7.69 13.17 -8.81
CA ALA A 181 8.97 13.62 -8.29
C ALA A 181 8.99 13.70 -6.74
N ASP A 182 7.83 13.93 -6.13
CA ASP A 182 7.65 14.00 -4.67
C ASP A 182 7.44 12.61 -4.03
N GLY A 183 7.37 11.55 -4.84
CA GLY A 183 7.33 10.15 -4.37
C GLY A 183 5.94 9.59 -4.11
N GLU A 184 4.89 10.35 -4.42
CA GLU A 184 3.48 9.93 -4.34
C GLU A 184 3.13 9.02 -5.52
N TYR A 185 2.34 7.98 -5.28
CA TYR A 185 1.91 7.09 -6.35
C TYR A 185 0.89 7.78 -7.25
N PHE A 186 0.98 7.56 -8.56
CA PHE A 186 0.04 8.16 -9.52
C PHE A 186 -1.42 7.80 -9.21
N ILE A 187 -1.68 6.60 -8.70
CA ILE A 187 -3.04 6.23 -8.30
C ILE A 187 -3.58 7.04 -7.12
N GLU A 188 -2.71 7.49 -6.22
CA GLU A 188 -3.07 8.33 -5.07
C GLU A 188 -3.30 9.77 -5.53
N VAL A 189 -2.41 10.28 -6.40
CA VAL A 189 -2.56 11.63 -7.00
C VAL A 189 -3.86 11.73 -7.81
N LEU A 190 -4.23 10.67 -8.53
CA LEU A 190 -5.45 10.64 -9.34
C LEU A 190 -6.74 10.36 -8.53
N ASP A 191 -6.67 10.17 -7.22
CA ASP A 191 -7.86 9.93 -6.38
C ASP A 191 -8.79 11.15 -6.40
N VAL A 192 -8.23 12.35 -6.31
CA VAL A 192 -8.95 13.63 -6.42
C VAL A 192 -8.16 14.60 -7.31
N ILE A 193 -8.79 15.01 -8.41
CA ILE A 193 -8.15 15.79 -9.47
C ILE A 193 -8.92 17.10 -9.64
N GLY A 194 -8.36 18.19 -9.11
CA GLY A 194 -8.89 19.53 -9.25
C GLY A 194 -7.92 20.45 -9.99
N VAL A 195 -7.95 21.73 -9.65
CA VAL A 195 -7.10 22.71 -10.32
C VAL A 195 -5.64 22.51 -9.91
N ASN A 196 -4.77 22.20 -10.89
CA ASN A 196 -3.32 22.05 -10.69
C ASN A 196 -2.95 21.05 -9.57
N GLY A 197 -3.57 19.87 -9.53
CA GLY A 197 -3.27 18.85 -8.52
C GLY A 197 -3.64 19.24 -7.11
N SER A 198 -4.79 19.89 -6.97
CA SER A 198 -5.38 20.20 -5.67
C SER A 198 -6.82 19.71 -5.60
N ASP A 199 -7.42 19.80 -4.41
CA ASP A 199 -8.85 19.60 -4.19
C ASP A 199 -9.70 20.84 -4.54
N ILE A 200 -9.09 21.86 -5.17
CA ILE A 200 -9.79 23.06 -5.58
C ILE A 200 -10.69 22.74 -6.78
N LEU A 201 -11.98 23.04 -6.59
CA LEU A 201 -13.02 22.92 -7.61
C LEU A 201 -12.64 23.73 -8.86
N GLY A 202 -12.73 23.07 -10.02
CA GLY A 202 -12.39 23.65 -11.30
C GLY A 202 -13.53 23.55 -12.31
N ARG A 203 -13.34 24.28 -13.41
CA ARG A 203 -14.07 24.03 -14.65
C ARG A 203 -13.37 22.89 -15.39
N ILE A 204 -14.11 21.82 -15.60
CA ILE A 204 -13.66 20.57 -16.23
C ILE A 204 -14.35 20.45 -17.58
N VAL A 205 -13.55 20.39 -18.65
CA VAL A 205 -14.04 20.22 -20.02
C VAL A 205 -13.39 19.03 -20.69
N TYR A 206 -14.11 18.42 -21.61
CA TYR A 206 -13.59 17.43 -22.55
C TYR A 206 -13.41 18.08 -23.92
N ILE A 207 -12.24 17.94 -24.52
CA ILE A 207 -11.96 18.40 -25.88
C ILE A 207 -12.35 17.29 -26.87
N LEU A 208 -13.37 17.55 -27.69
CA LEU A 208 -13.86 16.61 -28.70
C LEU A 208 -12.91 16.54 -29.91
N GLY A 209 -13.09 15.51 -30.75
CA GLY A 209 -12.23 15.28 -31.92
C GLY A 209 -12.26 16.39 -32.98
N ASP A 210 -13.30 17.22 -32.99
CA ASP A 210 -13.43 18.42 -33.83
C ASP A 210 -12.85 19.69 -33.17
N GLY A 211 -12.31 19.58 -31.94
CA GLY A 211 -11.79 20.68 -31.14
C GLY A 211 -12.83 21.39 -30.27
N THR A 212 -14.11 21.01 -30.35
CA THR A 212 -15.18 21.61 -29.54
C THR A 212 -15.03 21.23 -28.06
N GLU A 213 -15.30 22.18 -27.17
CA GLU A 213 -15.33 21.92 -25.72
C GLU A 213 -16.70 21.44 -25.28
N LYS A 214 -16.73 20.28 -24.62
CA LYS A 214 -17.88 19.83 -23.85
C LYS A 214 -17.63 20.10 -22.37
N VAL A 215 -18.45 20.95 -21.75
CA VAL A 215 -18.40 21.17 -20.31
C VAL A 215 -18.93 19.92 -19.60
N MET A 216 -18.06 19.31 -18.79
CA MET A 216 -18.45 18.20 -17.92
C MET A 216 -18.96 18.76 -16.59
N TYR A 217 -18.20 19.68 -15.99
CA TYR A 217 -18.49 20.30 -14.70
C TYR A 217 -17.95 21.74 -14.66
N GLU A 218 -18.63 22.65 -13.96
CA GLU A 218 -18.20 24.06 -13.83
C GLU A 218 -17.53 24.39 -12.49
N ASN A 219 -17.77 23.60 -11.45
CA ASN A 219 -17.21 23.84 -10.12
C ASN A 219 -17.11 22.52 -9.36
N ASP A 220 -16.28 21.62 -9.88
CA ASP A 220 -16.13 20.27 -9.33
C ASP A 220 -14.68 19.77 -9.44
N THR A 221 -14.42 18.64 -8.80
CA THR A 221 -13.22 17.82 -8.98
C THR A 221 -13.57 16.55 -9.76
N LEU A 222 -12.59 15.96 -10.44
CA LEU A 222 -12.69 14.58 -10.91
C LEU A 222 -12.14 13.62 -9.85
N ASN A 223 -12.54 12.36 -9.94
CA ASN A 223 -11.91 11.28 -9.21
C ASN A 223 -11.45 10.18 -10.18
N LEU A 224 -10.59 9.28 -9.70
CA LEU A 224 -10.02 8.19 -10.48
C LEU A 224 -11.09 7.40 -11.25
N ALA A 225 -12.20 7.06 -10.60
CA ALA A 225 -13.27 6.26 -11.21
C ALA A 225 -13.93 6.96 -12.41
N MET A 226 -13.99 8.30 -12.44
CA MET A 226 -14.51 9.05 -13.58
C MET A 226 -13.61 8.94 -14.81
N LEU A 227 -12.30 8.70 -14.63
CA LEU A 227 -11.36 8.54 -15.75
C LEU A 227 -11.59 7.24 -16.52
N PHE A 228 -12.26 6.24 -15.94
CA PHE A 228 -12.57 4.98 -16.63
C PHE A 228 -13.91 5.00 -17.37
N LYS A 229 -14.68 6.10 -17.27
CA LYS A 229 -15.96 6.29 -17.96
C LYS A 229 -15.76 6.86 -19.36
N ASP A 230 -16.69 6.58 -20.26
CA ASP A 230 -16.71 7.22 -21.58
C ASP A 230 -17.24 8.66 -21.42
N ASN A 231 -16.33 9.62 -21.23
CA ASN A 231 -16.67 11.04 -21.16
C ASN A 231 -16.60 11.72 -22.52
N SER A 232 -16.38 10.98 -23.62
CA SER A 232 -16.38 11.55 -24.97
C SER A 232 -17.80 11.83 -25.49
N ARG A 233 -18.79 11.10 -24.96
CA ARG A 233 -20.21 11.19 -25.37
C ARG A 233 -21.05 12.12 -24.52
#